data_AF-A0A967T387-F1
#
_entry.id   AF-A0A967T387-F1
#
_cell.length_a   1.000
_cell.length_b   1.000
_cell.length_c   1.000
_cell.angle_alpha   90.00
_cell.angle_beta   90.00
_cell.angle_gamma   90.00
#
_symmetry.space_group_name_H-M   'P 1'
#
loop_
_entity.id
_entity.type
_entity.pdbx_description
1 polymer ?
#
loop_
_entity_poly.entity_id
_entity_poly.type
_entity_poly.pdbx_seq_one_letter_code
_entity_poly.pdbx_strand_id
1 'polypeptide(L)'
;HSVVPGAVDTKMLEEAISKQAAGNSDLLGKIKSAYKSHIPAGRIADPKEIAKAVVWLAKEAPPYMVGQSLIIDGGLSTPYV
;
A
#
# COMPACT_ATOMS: atom_id res chain seq x y z
N HIS A 1 -3.41 -1.12 18.30
CA HIS A 1 -3.14 -0.41 17.03
C HIS A 1 -3.34 -1.37 15.89
N SER A 2 -3.79 -0.85 14.76
CA SER A 2 -3.86 -1.60 13.51
C SER A 2 -3.08 -0.83 12.44
N VAL A 3 -2.37 -1.53 11.56
CA VAL A 3 -1.74 -0.91 10.38
C VAL A 3 -2.59 -1.27 9.17
N VAL A 4 -2.98 -0.25 8.41
CA VAL A 4 -3.85 -0.38 7.24
C VAL A 4 -3.04 0.01 6.00
N PRO A 5 -2.31 -0.95 5.40
CA PRO A 5 -1.53 -0.69 4.21
C PRO A 5 -2.42 -0.56 2.97
N GLY A 6 -2.02 0.32 2.05
CA GLY A 6 -2.58 0.40 0.69
C GLY A 6 -1.98 -0.64 -0.25
N ALA A 7 -1.75 -0.25 -1.50
CA ALA A 7 -1.06 -1.12 -2.46
C ALA A 7 0.44 -1.23 -2.10
N VAL A 8 0.89 -2.45 -1.77
CA VAL A 8 2.27 -2.76 -1.38
C VAL A 8 2.83 -3.86 -2.26
N ASP A 9 4.08 -3.69 -2.69
CA ASP A 9 4.77 -4.62 -3.59
C ASP A 9 5.12 -5.93 -2.90
N THR A 10 4.17 -6.85 -2.92
CA THR A 10 4.25 -8.16 -2.30
C THR A 10 3.85 -9.22 -3.32
N LYS A 11 4.30 -10.46 -3.11
CA LYS A 11 3.90 -11.60 -3.95
C LYS A 11 2.37 -11.72 -4.10
N MET A 12 1.63 -11.44 -3.03
CA MET A 12 0.17 -11.45 -3.07
C MET A 12 -0.39 -10.44 -4.07
N LEU A 13 0.10 -9.20 -4.06
CA LEU A 13 -0.36 -8.18 -5.00
C LEU A 13 0.09 -8.50 -6.43
N GLU A 14 1.33 -8.96 -6.60
CA GLU A 14 1.86 -9.38 -7.90
C GLU A 14 1.04 -10.51 -8.52
N GLU A 15 0.70 -11.54 -7.75
CA GLU A 15 -0.15 -12.64 -8.19
C GLU A 15 -1.58 -12.17 -8.51
N ALA A 16 -2.14 -11.26 -7.71
CA ALA A 16 -3.47 -10.70 -7.96
C ALA A 16 -3.52 -9.94 -9.29
N ILE A 17 -2.54 -9.07 -9.54
CA ILE A 17 -2.40 -8.33 -10.81
C ILE A 17 -2.20 -9.31 -11.97
N SER A 18 -1.36 -10.33 -11.80
CA SER A 18 -1.09 -11.32 -12.85
C SER A 18 -2.34 -12.14 -13.21
N LYS A 19 -3.14 -12.54 -12.20
CA LYS A 19 -4.44 -13.20 -12.41
C LYS A 19 -5.43 -12.29 -13.12
N GLN A 20 -5.49 -11.01 -12.73
CA GLN A 20 -6.36 -10.03 -13.37
C GLN A 20 -5.96 -9.75 -14.84
N ALA A 21 -4.66 -9.81 -15.14
CA ALA A 21 -4.15 -9.68 -16.50
C ALA A 21 -4.50 -10.89 -17.40
N ALA A 22 -4.88 -12.04 -16.82
CA ALA A 22 -5.20 -13.27 -17.54
C ALA A 22 -4.16 -13.67 -18.60
N GLY A 23 -2.88 -13.45 -18.32
CA GLY A 23 -1.77 -13.73 -19.24
C GLY A 23 -1.55 -12.70 -20.36
N ASN A 24 -2.35 -11.63 -20.42
CA ASN A 24 -2.19 -10.56 -21.40
C ASN A 24 -1.19 -9.50 -20.88
N SER A 25 -0.05 -9.36 -21.58
CA SER A 25 1.03 -8.43 -21.22
C SER A 25 0.62 -6.96 -21.31
N ASP A 26 -0.23 -6.59 -22.27
CA ASP A 26 -0.70 -5.21 -22.42
C ASP A 26 -1.65 -4.85 -21.30
N LEU A 27 -2.50 -5.79 -20.88
CA LEU A 27 -3.39 -5.62 -19.74
C LEU A 27 -2.61 -5.50 -18.43
N LEU A 28 -1.55 -6.31 -18.27
CA LEU A 28 -0.64 -6.23 -17.12
C LEU A 28 -0.03 -4.83 -16.98
N GLY A 29 0.48 -4.27 -18.09
CA GLY A 29 1.01 -2.91 -18.12
C GLY A 29 -0.04 -1.86 -17.76
N LYS A 30 -1.26 -1.98 -18.29
CA LYS A 30 -2.39 -1.09 -17.98
C LYS A 30 -2.79 -1.14 -16.51
N ILE A 31 -2.88 -2.33 -15.91
CA ILE A 31 -3.23 -2.49 -14.48
C ILE A 31 -2.16 -1.84 -13.60
N LYS A 32 -0.88 -2.09 -13.87
CA LYS A 32 0.22 -1.45 -13.11
C LYS A 32 0.20 0.07 -13.25
N SER A 33 -0.09 0.58 -14.45
CA SER A 33 -0.25 2.03 -14.68
C SER A 33 -1.44 2.59 -13.90
N ALA A 34 -2.57 1.87 -13.87
CA ALA A 34 -3.74 2.28 -13.11
C ALA A 34 -3.44 2.43 -11.61
N TYR A 35 -2.70 1.50 -11.00
CA TYR A 35 -2.24 1.66 -9.62
C TYR A 35 -1.45 2.96 -9.42
N LYS A 36 -0.48 3.24 -10.29
CA LYS A 36 0.32 4.48 -10.19
C LYS A 36 -0.54 5.74 -10.30
N SER A 37 -1.54 5.74 -11.18
CA SER A 37 -2.40 6.91 -11.40
C SER A 37 -3.41 7.14 -10.27
N HIS A 38 -3.90 6.09 -9.61
CA HIS A 38 -4.89 6.22 -8.54
C HIS A 38 -4.27 6.47 -7.17
N ILE A 39 -3.01 6.11 -6.96
CA ILE A 39 -2.27 6.40 -5.73
C ILE A 39 -1.70 7.82 -5.86
N PRO A 40 -2.07 8.78 -5.00
CA PRO A 40 -1.51 10.14 -5.05
C PRO A 40 0.03 10.18 -4.97
N ALA A 41 0.65 9.27 -4.22
CA ALA A 41 2.10 9.11 -4.17
C ALA A 41 2.72 8.60 -5.50
N GLY A 42 1.92 8.25 -6.51
CA GLY A 42 2.36 7.89 -7.87
C GLY A 42 2.96 6.49 -8.01
N ARG A 43 2.93 5.68 -6.95
CA ARG A 43 3.61 4.38 -6.91
C ARG A 43 3.00 3.42 -5.90
N ILE A 44 3.25 2.13 -6.12
CA ILE A 44 3.07 1.07 -5.13
C ILE A 44 4.17 1.21 -4.06
N ALA A 45 3.82 0.98 -2.80
CA ALA A 45 4.76 1.09 -1.68
C ALA A 45 5.72 -0.11 -1.62
N ASP A 46 6.96 0.13 -1.18
CA ASP A 46 7.89 -0.96 -0.81
C ASP A 46 7.46 -1.53 0.56
N PRO A 47 7.44 -2.87 0.75
CA PRO A 47 7.11 -3.49 2.04
C PRO A 47 7.87 -2.93 3.25
N LYS A 48 9.11 -2.46 3.05
CA LYS A 48 9.93 -1.85 4.09
C LYS A 48 9.33 -0.56 4.62
N GLU A 49 8.54 0.16 3.83
CA GLU A 49 7.85 1.37 4.29
C GLU A 49 6.76 1.03 5.31
N ILE A 50 6.02 -0.07 5.10
CA ILE A 50 5.06 -0.58 6.08
C ILE A 50 5.78 -1.12 7.32
N ALA A 51 6.88 -1.85 7.12
CA ALA A 51 7.68 -2.38 8.24
C ALA A 51 8.22 -1.25 9.14
N LYS A 52 8.67 -0.14 8.57
CA LYS A 52 9.11 1.04 9.34
C LYS A 52 8.02 1.58 10.25
N ALA A 53 6.79 1.66 9.77
CA ALA A 53 5.67 2.13 10.59
C ALA A 53 5.32 1.15 11.72
N VAL A 54 5.37 -0.16 11.44
CA VAL A 54 5.19 -1.19 12.48
C VAL A 54 6.27 -1.08 13.55
N VAL A 55 7.54 -0.89 13.15
CA VAL A 55 8.65 -0.72 14.09
C VAL A 55 8.49 0.57 14.91
N TRP A 56 8.09 1.67 14.28
CA TRP A 56 7.81 2.93 14.99
C TRP A 56 6.68 2.75 16.02
N LEU A 57 5.58 2.09 15.64
CA LEU A 57 4.48 1.76 16.55
C LEU A 57 4.92 0.90 17.74
N ALA A 58 5.88 0.00 17.54
CA ALA A 58 6.38 -0.87 18.59
C ALA A 58 7.41 -0.20 19.52
N LYS A 59 8.13 0.81 19.03
CA LYS A 59 9.28 1.39 19.73
C LYS A 59 9.05 2.80 20.27
N GLU A 60 8.37 3.63 19.51
CA GLU A 60 8.39 5.10 19.69
C GLU A 60 6.99 5.71 19.85
N ALA A 61 5.93 4.99 19.46
CA ALA A 61 4.57 5.47 19.62
C ALA A 61 4.22 5.79 21.09
N PRO A 62 3.52 6.91 21.37
CA PRO A 62 3.11 7.25 22.73
C PRO A 62 2.24 6.15 23.35
N PRO A 63 2.44 5.77 24.64
CA PRO A 63 1.64 4.75 25.31
C PRO A 63 0.14 5.07 25.38
N TYR A 64 -0.23 6.35 25.29
CA TYR A 64 -1.61 6.81 25.32
C TYR A 64 -2.31 6.73 23.95
N MET A 65 -1.55 6.47 22.89
CA MET A 65 -2.13 6.14 21.59
C MET A 65 -2.60 4.68 21.69
N VAL A 66 -3.90 4.45 21.64
CA VAL A 66 -4.52 3.12 21.66
C VAL A 66 -5.77 3.14 20.78
N GLY A 67 -6.18 1.96 20.27
CA GLY A 67 -7.38 1.82 19.44
C GLY A 67 -7.32 2.45 18.04
N GLN A 68 -6.19 3.05 17.65
CA GLN A 68 -6.06 3.74 16.35
C GLN A 68 -5.77 2.77 15.20
N SER A 69 -6.30 3.13 14.03
CA SER A 69 -5.96 2.56 12.72
C SER A 69 -5.02 3.52 11.99
N LEU A 70 -3.77 3.09 11.77
CA LEU A 70 -2.77 3.87 11.06
C LEU A 70 -2.81 3.53 9.57
N ILE A 71 -3.33 4.46 8.76
CA ILE A 71 -3.45 4.31 7.30
C ILE A 71 -2.10 4.65 6.64
N ILE A 72 -1.60 3.74 5.81
CA ILE A 72 -0.33 3.89 5.08
C ILE A 72 -0.52 3.41 3.65
N ASP A 73 -1.08 4.27 2.82
CA ASP A 73 -1.58 3.88 1.50
C ASP A 73 -1.19 4.85 0.37
N GLY A 74 -0.28 5.79 0.65
CA GLY A 74 0.15 6.77 -0.33
C GLY A 74 -0.93 7.79 -0.72
N GLY A 75 -1.97 7.96 0.11
CA GLY A 75 -3.07 8.90 -0.11
C GLY A 75 -4.30 8.29 -0.77
N LEU A 76 -4.35 6.97 -0.96
CA LEU A 76 -5.48 6.28 -1.60
C LEU A 76 -6.81 6.54 -0.88
N SER A 77 -6.81 6.53 0.46
CA SER A 77 -8.03 6.74 1.26
C SER A 77 -8.49 8.21 1.27
N THR A 78 -7.59 9.16 1.01
CA THR A 78 -7.88 10.61 1.02
C THR A 78 -7.13 11.31 -0.10
N PRO A 79 -7.62 11.25 -1.35
CA PRO A 79 -6.90 11.69 -2.55
C PRO A 79 -6.85 13.22 -2.75
N TYR A 80 -7.36 14.01 -1.80
CA TYR A 80 -7.46 15.49 -1.89
C TYR A 80 -6.40 16.22 -1.05
N VAL A 81 -5.20 15.67 -0.96
CA VAL A 81 -4.05 16.32 -0.30
C VAL A 81 -3.18 17.08 -1.28
#